data_AF-A0AAD1HBS6-F1
#
_entry.id   AF-A0AAD1HBS6-F1
#
_cell.length_a   1.000
_cell.length_b   1.000
_cell.length_c   1.000
_cell.angle_alpha   90.00
_cell.angle_beta   90.00
_cell.angle_gamma   90.00
#
_symmetry.space_group_name_H-M   'P 1'
#
loop_
_entity.id
_entity.type
_entity.pdbx_description
1 polymer ?
#
loop_
_entity_poly.entity_id
_entity_poly.type
_entity_poly.pdbx_seq_one_letter_code
_entity_poly.pdbx_strand_id
1 'polypeptide(L)'
;MKYRVGVPVSVVAAGVALAAPAAASEDEFVETMQTTYAFLTDQQLRSEGAKICSVLRSGTPASDAVVMVRNDLGVSISAAGEIVSAAVVELDC
;
A
#
# COMPACT_ATOMS: atom_id res chain seq x y z
N MET A 1 46.22 12.11 -33.35
CA MET A 1 45.21 11.05 -33.59
C MET A 1 45.34 10.00 -32.48
N LYS A 2 44.34 9.36 -31.87
CA LYS A 2 42.86 9.42 -31.81
C LYS A 2 42.48 8.43 -30.66
N TYR A 3 41.75 8.93 -29.67
CA TYR A 3 40.78 8.30 -28.74
C TYR A 3 40.75 6.78 -28.49
N ARG A 4 40.74 6.40 -27.21
CA ARG A 4 39.76 5.44 -26.65
C ARG A 4 39.29 5.88 -25.26
N VAL A 5 38.20 6.64 -25.25
CA VAL A 5 37.36 6.85 -24.06
C VAL A 5 36.74 5.50 -23.74
N GLY A 6 37.18 4.88 -22.64
CA GLY A 6 36.52 3.72 -22.08
C GLY A 6 35.20 4.18 -21.48
N VAL A 7 34.09 3.79 -22.10
CA VAL A 7 32.73 3.96 -21.56
C VAL A 7 32.54 2.90 -20.49
N PRO A 8 32.41 3.24 -19.19
CA PRO A 8 31.87 2.28 -18.24
C PRO A 8 30.36 2.18 -18.52
N VAL A 9 29.96 1.06 -19.12
CA VAL A 9 28.55 0.64 -19.17
C VAL A 9 28.17 0.26 -17.75
N SER A 10 27.68 1.24 -16.99
CA SER A 10 26.97 0.97 -15.74
C SER A 10 25.56 0.51 -16.09
N VAL A 11 25.29 -0.77 -15.87
CA VAL A 11 23.96 -1.36 -15.94
C VAL A 11 23.07 -0.59 -14.95
N VAL A 12 22.15 0.23 -15.48
CA VAL A 12 21.10 0.84 -14.68
C VAL A 12 20.11 -0.27 -14.36
N ALA A 13 20.23 -0.85 -13.16
CA ALA A 13 19.15 -1.62 -12.59
C ALA A 13 17.96 -0.67 -12.46
N ALA A 14 16.94 -0.87 -13.29
CA ALA A 14 15.65 -0.20 -13.16
C ALA A 14 15.02 -0.70 -11.86
N GLY A 15 15.42 -0.11 -10.74
CA GLY A 15 14.71 -0.24 -9.48
C GLY A 15 13.32 0.33 -9.71
N VAL A 16 12.30 -0.51 -9.63
CA VAL A 16 10.93 -0.05 -9.53
C VAL A 16 10.91 0.83 -8.29
N ALA A 17 10.74 2.13 -8.48
CA ALA A 17 10.54 3.05 -7.38
C ALA A 17 9.19 2.69 -6.77
N LEU A 18 9.22 1.75 -5.82
CA LEU A 18 8.18 1.67 -4.81
C LEU A 18 8.27 3.01 -4.11
N ALA A 19 7.44 3.97 -4.52
CA ALA A 19 7.14 5.10 -3.67
C ALA A 19 6.63 4.43 -2.39
N ALA A 20 7.47 4.39 -1.36
CA ALA A 20 6.99 4.07 -0.03
C ALA A 20 5.82 5.03 0.20
N PRO A 21 4.67 4.56 0.68
CA PRO A 21 3.60 5.47 1.07
C PRO A 21 4.27 6.54 1.93
N ALA A 22 4.02 7.81 1.61
CA ALA A 22 4.56 8.89 2.42
C ALA A 22 4.07 8.64 3.85
N ALA A 23 4.93 8.68 4.85
CA ALA A 23 4.51 8.36 6.23
C ALA A 23 3.25 9.16 6.65
N ALA A 24 3.11 10.39 6.13
CA ALA A 24 1.91 11.22 6.29
C ALA A 24 0.61 10.57 5.75
N SER A 25 0.67 9.91 4.59
CA SER A 25 -0.45 9.16 4.01
C SER A 25 -0.88 7.98 4.90
N GLU A 26 0.09 7.28 5.51
CA GLU A 26 -0.21 6.21 6.46
C GLU A 26 -0.86 6.75 7.73
N ASP A 27 -0.41 7.90 8.24
CA ASP A 27 -1.00 8.54 9.41
C ASP A 27 -2.44 9.04 9.11
N GLU A 28 -2.68 9.65 7.94
CA GLU A 28 -4.00 10.11 7.50
C GLU A 28 -4.99 8.94 7.28
N PHE A 29 -4.49 7.84 6.71
CA PHE A 29 -5.25 6.59 6.61
C PHE A 29 -5.66 6.07 7.99
N VAL A 30 -4.72 5.98 8.93
CA VAL A 30 -5.02 5.48 10.29
C VAL A 30 -6.00 6.41 11.01
N GLU A 31 -5.79 7.72 10.94
CA GLU A 31 -6.68 8.70 11.57
C GLU A 31 -8.12 8.59 11.03
N THR A 32 -8.26 8.51 9.70
CA THR A 32 -9.56 8.33 9.03
C THR A 32 -10.21 7.00 9.41
N MET A 33 -9.44 5.92 9.51
CA MET A 33 -10.01 4.63 9.88
C MET A 33 -10.35 4.55 11.38
N GLN A 34 -9.59 5.18 12.27
CA GLN A 34 -9.89 5.20 13.70
C GLN A 34 -11.10 6.08 14.04
N THR A 35 -11.38 7.12 13.27
CA THR A 35 -12.58 7.94 13.47
C THR A 35 -13.87 7.13 13.25
N THR A 36 -13.86 6.23 12.26
CA THR A 36 -15.01 5.41 11.87
C THR A 36 -15.02 4.05 12.59
N TYR A 37 -13.85 3.47 12.80
CA TYR A 37 -13.62 2.12 13.32
C TYR A 37 -12.73 2.16 14.57
N ALA A 38 -13.15 2.91 15.59
CA ALA A 38 -12.39 3.13 16.83
C ALA A 38 -12.01 1.86 17.62
N PHE A 39 -12.58 0.71 17.27
CA PHE A 39 -12.22 -0.60 17.84
C PHE A 39 -10.98 -1.21 17.17
N LEU A 40 -10.54 -0.70 16.01
CA LEU A 40 -9.32 -1.11 15.34
C LEU A 40 -8.14 -0.33 15.90
N THR A 41 -7.05 -1.05 16.17
CA THR A 41 -5.81 -0.44 16.66
C THR A 41 -5.01 0.19 15.51
N ASP A 42 -4.19 1.19 15.84
CA ASP A 42 -3.21 1.79 14.91
C ASP A 42 -2.38 0.72 14.20
N GLN A 43 -1.85 -0.25 14.97
CA GLN A 43 -1.05 -1.33 14.42
C GLN A 43 -1.83 -2.20 13.42
N GLN A 44 -3.08 -2.56 13.75
CA GLN A 44 -3.92 -3.34 12.83
C GLN A 44 -4.12 -2.57 11.52
N LEU A 45 -4.45 -1.28 11.60
CA LEU A 45 -4.66 -0.46 10.41
C LEU A 45 -3.40 -0.33 9.56
N ARG A 46 -2.24 0.00 10.16
CA ARG A 46 -0.97 0.11 9.39
C ARG A 46 -0.58 -1.21 8.73
N SER A 47 -0.66 -2.31 9.49
CA SER A 47 -0.32 -3.63 8.95
C SER A 47 -1.27 -4.05 7.83
N GLU A 48 -2.57 -3.77 7.98
CA GLU A 48 -3.57 -4.08 6.97
C GLU A 48 -3.42 -3.19 5.73
N GLY A 49 -3.21 -1.88 5.89
CA GLY A 49 -2.97 -0.93 4.80
C GLY A 49 -1.77 -1.33 3.94
N ALA A 50 -0.65 -1.67 4.59
CA ALA A 50 0.54 -2.17 3.89
C ALA A 50 0.26 -3.47 3.13
N LYS A 51 -0.53 -4.38 3.74
CA LYS A 51 -0.92 -5.66 3.12
C LYS A 51 -1.83 -5.45 1.92
N ILE A 52 -2.84 -4.57 2.02
CA ILE A 52 -3.73 -4.18 0.92
C ILE A 52 -2.89 -3.70 -0.27
N CYS A 53 -2.00 -2.74 -0.05
CA CYS A 53 -1.16 -2.23 -1.13
C CYS A 53 -0.24 -3.29 -1.73
N SER A 54 0.30 -4.20 -0.91
CA SER A 54 1.09 -5.32 -1.41
C SER A 54 0.29 -6.25 -2.33
N VAL A 55 -0.95 -6.59 -1.96
CA VAL A 55 -1.77 -7.49 -2.79
C VAL A 55 -2.27 -6.80 -4.05
N LEU A 56 -2.69 -5.53 -3.99
CA LEU A 56 -3.17 -4.80 -5.16
C LEU A 56 -2.07 -4.63 -6.20
N ARG A 57 -0.85 -4.25 -5.78
CA ARG A 57 0.31 -4.15 -6.68
C ARG A 57 0.73 -5.49 -7.28
N SER A 58 0.40 -6.61 -6.65
CA SER A 58 0.64 -7.95 -7.22
C SER A 58 -0.36 -8.34 -8.33
N GLY A 59 -1.35 -7.49 -8.62
CA GLY A 59 -2.42 -7.76 -9.57
C GLY A 59 -3.61 -8.51 -8.96
N THR A 60 -3.67 -8.65 -7.64
CA THR A 60 -4.84 -9.20 -6.95
C THR A 60 -6.00 -8.21 -7.06
N PRO A 61 -7.21 -8.64 -7.46
CA PRO A 61 -8.33 -7.73 -7.60
C PRO A 61 -8.81 -7.20 -6.23
N ALA A 62 -9.32 -5.97 -6.20
CA ALA A 62 -9.79 -5.32 -4.99
C ALA A 62 -10.86 -6.13 -4.24
N SER A 63 -11.72 -6.88 -4.96
CA SER A 63 -12.72 -7.75 -4.33
C SER A 63 -12.10 -8.85 -3.46
N ASP A 64 -10.95 -9.41 -3.85
CA ASP A 64 -10.22 -10.39 -3.04
C ASP A 64 -9.51 -9.71 -1.86
N ALA A 65 -9.02 -8.48 -2.05
CA ALA A 65 -8.47 -7.68 -0.95
C ALA A 65 -9.55 -7.38 0.12
N VAL A 66 -10.78 -7.07 -0.28
CA VAL A 66 -11.91 -6.87 0.66
C VAL A 66 -12.20 -8.14 1.47
N VAL A 67 -12.17 -9.31 0.82
CA VAL A 67 -12.35 -10.60 1.51
C VAL A 67 -11.23 -10.84 2.52
N MET A 68 -9.99 -10.49 2.16
CA MET A 68 -8.82 -10.58 3.03
C MET A 68 -8.95 -9.67 4.26
N VAL A 69 -9.22 -8.38 4.07
CA VAL A 69 -9.42 -7.40 5.17
C VAL A 69 -10.54 -7.82 6.11
N ARG A 70 -11.66 -8.30 5.55
CA ARG A 70 -12.78 -8.82 6.35
C ARG A 70 -12.31 -9.94 7.29
N ASN A 71 -11.53 -10.88 6.77
CA ASN A 71 -11.05 -12.03 7.54
C ASN A 71 -9.98 -11.64 8.56
N ASP A 72 -9.09 -10.72 8.21
CA ASP A 72 -7.97 -10.30 9.05
C ASP A 72 -8.43 -9.42 10.22
N LEU A 73 -9.36 -8.49 9.97
CA LEU A 73 -9.84 -7.54 10.96
C LEU A 73 -11.16 -7.94 11.63
N GLY A 74 -11.83 -8.99 11.14
CA GLY A 74 -13.10 -9.46 11.68
C GLY A 74 -14.26 -8.48 11.50
N VAL A 75 -14.19 -7.62 10.47
CA VAL A 75 -15.19 -6.58 10.17
C VAL A 75 -16.22 -7.05 9.15
N SER A 76 -17.29 -6.27 8.95
CA SER A 76 -18.28 -6.53 7.89
C SER A 76 -17.67 -6.33 6.49
N ILE A 77 -18.25 -6.97 5.46
CA ILE A 77 -17.84 -6.75 4.05
C ILE A 77 -17.86 -5.27 3.67
N SER A 78 -18.91 -4.54 4.06
CA SER A 78 -19.00 -3.11 3.76
C SER A 78 -17.85 -2.32 4.39
N ALA A 79 -17.52 -2.61 5.64
CA ALA A 79 -16.41 -1.97 6.35
C ALA A 79 -15.05 -2.31 5.71
N ALA A 80 -14.84 -3.57 5.36
CA ALA A 80 -13.65 -3.99 4.62
C ALA A 80 -13.54 -3.28 3.25
N GLY A 81 -14.67 -3.08 2.56
CA GLY A 81 -14.73 -2.30 1.32
C GLY A 81 -14.28 -0.86 1.49
N GLU A 82 -14.73 -0.20 2.55
CA GLU A 82 -14.30 1.16 2.88
C GLU A 82 -12.81 1.23 3.24
N ILE A 83 -12.31 0.28 4.04
CA ILE A 83 -10.89 0.21 4.41
C ILE A 83 -10.01 0.03 3.17
N VAL A 84 -10.36 -0.87 2.26
CA VAL A 84 -9.62 -1.05 0.99
C VAL A 84 -9.67 0.21 0.14
N SER A 85 -10.84 0.86 0.06
CA SER A 85 -11.01 2.08 -0.74
C SER A 85 -10.19 3.24 -0.16
N ALA A 86 -10.17 3.40 1.16
CA ALA A 86 -9.35 4.38 1.85
C ALA A 86 -7.85 4.09 1.67
N ALA A 87 -7.44 2.82 1.75
CA ALA A 87 -6.04 2.45 1.49
C ALA A 87 -5.61 2.84 0.07
N VAL A 88 -6.46 2.60 -0.94
CA VAL A 88 -6.19 2.98 -2.34
C VAL A 88 -6.03 4.49 -2.50
N VAL A 89 -6.92 5.27 -1.89
CA VAL A 89 -6.93 6.74 -2.02
C VAL A 89 -5.81 7.39 -1.22
N GLU A 90 -5.64 7.00 0.04
CA GLU A 90 -4.72 7.66 0.97
C GLU A 90 -3.28 7.16 0.76
N LEU A 91 -3.07 5.86 0.53
CA LEU A 91 -1.74 5.25 0.41
C LEU A 91 -1.22 5.14 -1.03
N ASP A 92 -2.01 5.57 -2.02
CA ASP A 92 -1.71 5.55 -3.46
C ASP A 92 -1.26 4.14 -3.92
N CYS A 93 -2.17 3.19 -3.77
CA CYS A 93 -2.03 1.81 -4.26
C CYS A 93 -3.35 1.32 -4.88
#